data_AF-A0ABD6VM01-F1
#
_entry.id   AF-A0ABD6VM01-F1
#
_cell.length_a   1.000
_cell.length_b   1.000
_cell.length_c   1.000
_cell.angle_alpha   90.00
_cell.angle_beta   90.00
_cell.angle_gamma   90.00
#
_symmetry.space_group_name_H-M   'P 1'
#
loop_
_entity.id
_entity.type
_entity.pdbx_description
1 polymer ?
#
loop_
_entity_poly.entity_id
_entity_poly.type
_entity_poly.pdbx_seq_one_letter_code
_entity_poly.pdbx_strand_id
1 'polypeptide(L)'
;MSSSTFSDRIQRMKKRRKGSTERVKIAMESYHGIAMDGLESYDILESVFSTPEEWEYRGRGDNATRYVIGAMQPVEPQYTEVSLKTAKRIENQLEKRLSEHQLDFRLQGSVALDIHIKGFSDVDLLVIDKQMLMYDRDGVRQNLYTPTSKKADDVILILRNTARDELRKAFPEADVDDENNKSLRITGGSLQREVDVVPAIWWDNSDYQLSQEESDRGVMILHRDKRERIYNSPFVHIKRIESKCNRSNGGLRKSIRLLKTVKSDLQDEEGTEIGLNSYDITSIMYHADENNLRHNAYYELAVLVETHRWLNYLCSHPDEAKELDVPNGTRKIFEDDASLNELNKLTGVINSLVNDVMNEHTGNFGRQLAVNESALLKGIQVP
;
A
#
# COMPACT_ATOMS: atom_id res chain seq x y z
N MET A 1 -11.24 2.38 30.82
CA MET A 1 -10.54 2.19 29.53
C MET A 1 -10.70 0.72 29.18
N SER A 2 -11.62 0.39 28.29
CA SER A 2 -11.78 -1.00 27.84
C SER A 2 -10.59 -1.31 26.95
N SER A 3 -9.62 -2.12 27.39
CA SER A 3 -8.62 -2.64 26.47
C SER A 3 -9.36 -3.45 25.41
N SER A 4 -9.37 -3.01 24.15
CA SER A 4 -9.98 -3.82 23.09
C SER A 4 -9.42 -5.22 23.14
N THR A 5 -10.33 -6.18 23.07
CA THR A 5 -9.93 -7.58 22.96
C THR A 5 -9.33 -7.81 21.57
N PHE A 6 -8.46 -8.80 21.42
CA PHE A 6 -7.98 -9.20 20.09
C PHE A 6 -9.12 -9.62 19.14
N SER A 7 -10.28 -10.02 19.68
CA SER A 7 -11.50 -10.22 18.90
C SER A 7 -11.91 -8.95 18.16
N ASP A 8 -11.99 -7.81 18.84
CA ASP A 8 -12.38 -6.54 18.22
C ASP A 8 -11.36 -6.09 17.16
N ARG A 9 -10.06 -6.23 17.43
CA ARG A 9 -8.99 -5.93 16.47
C ARG A 9 -9.10 -6.81 15.21
N ILE A 10 -9.32 -8.10 15.40
CA ILE A 10 -9.51 -9.07 14.32
C ILE A 10 -10.77 -8.72 13.51
N GLN A 11 -11.87 -8.34 14.14
CA GLN A 11 -13.10 -7.95 13.42
C GLN A 11 -12.92 -6.66 12.61
N ARG A 12 -12.24 -5.64 13.16
CA ARG A 12 -11.92 -4.42 12.39
C ARG A 12 -11.02 -4.73 11.20
N MET A 13 -9.99 -5.54 11.41
CA MET A 13 -9.10 -6.00 10.33
C MET A 13 -9.89 -6.76 9.25
N LYS A 14 -10.76 -7.70 9.62
CA LYS A 14 -11.64 -8.42 8.67
C LYS A 14 -12.53 -7.47 7.89
N LYS A 15 -13.21 -6.55 8.56
CA LYS A 15 -14.07 -5.54 7.92
C LYS A 15 -13.29 -4.66 6.94
N ARG A 16 -12.05 -4.28 7.30
CA ARG A 16 -11.17 -3.48 6.43
C ARG A 16 -10.77 -4.26 5.18
N ARG A 17 -10.35 -5.51 5.34
CA ARG A 17 -9.90 -6.39 4.26
C ARG A 17 -11.02 -6.81 3.33
N LYS A 18 -12.19 -7.16 3.86
CA LYS A 18 -13.35 -7.62 3.08
C LYS A 18 -14.28 -6.51 2.59
N GLY A 19 -14.17 -5.32 3.17
CA GLY A 19 -15.11 -4.22 2.96
C GLY A 19 -16.35 -4.31 3.85
N SER A 20 -17.04 -3.18 4.00
CA SER A 20 -18.35 -3.12 4.66
C SER A 20 -19.45 -3.64 3.73
N THR A 21 -20.55 -4.14 4.30
CA THR A 21 -21.75 -4.55 3.54
C THR A 21 -22.22 -3.48 2.55
N GLU A 22 -22.17 -2.19 2.91
CA GLU A 22 -22.57 -1.10 2.00
C GLU A 22 -21.62 -0.97 0.80
N ARG A 23 -20.31 -0.96 1.01
CA ARG A 23 -19.31 -0.97 -0.09
C ARG A 23 -19.45 -2.19 -0.99
N VAL A 24 -19.75 -3.35 -0.41
CA VAL A 24 -20.03 -4.56 -1.17
C VAL A 24 -21.29 -4.35 -1.99
N LYS A 25 -22.39 -3.91 -1.38
CA LYS A 25 -23.65 -3.61 -2.05
C LYS A 25 -23.49 -2.59 -3.17
N ILE A 26 -22.79 -1.47 -2.96
CA ILE A 26 -22.49 -0.48 -3.99
C ILE A 26 -21.74 -1.14 -5.13
N ALA A 27 -20.69 -1.92 -4.84
CA ALA A 27 -19.97 -2.65 -5.87
C ALA A 27 -20.83 -3.70 -6.58
N MET A 28 -21.85 -4.27 -5.93
CA MET A 28 -22.85 -5.16 -6.54
C MET A 28 -23.85 -4.40 -7.41
N GLU A 29 -24.28 -3.21 -7.01
CA GLU A 29 -25.22 -2.36 -7.76
C GLU A 29 -24.56 -1.77 -9.01
N SER A 30 -23.27 -1.43 -8.94
CA SER A 30 -22.43 -1.05 -10.09
C SER A 30 -22.44 -2.07 -11.24
N TYR A 31 -22.82 -3.33 -10.99
CA TYR A 31 -22.92 -4.40 -12.00
C TYR A 31 -24.26 -4.51 -12.71
N HIS A 32 -25.36 -4.05 -12.10
CA HIS A 32 -26.70 -4.22 -12.69
C HIS A 32 -26.92 -3.32 -13.93
N GLY A 33 -25.94 -2.49 -14.31
CA GLY A 33 -26.07 -1.41 -15.27
C GLY A 33 -25.63 -1.64 -16.73
N ILE A 34 -24.67 -2.52 -17.12
CA ILE A 34 -24.32 -2.83 -18.54
C ILE A 34 -23.28 -3.99 -18.67
N ALA A 35 -23.49 -4.84 -19.70
CA ALA A 35 -22.59 -5.80 -20.42
C ALA A 35 -21.93 -7.01 -19.68
N MET A 36 -21.88 -8.14 -20.40
CA MET A 36 -21.38 -9.47 -19.97
C MET A 36 -19.93 -9.49 -19.43
N ASP A 37 -19.11 -8.49 -19.73
CA ASP A 37 -17.66 -8.45 -19.45
C ASP A 37 -17.32 -8.24 -17.95
N GLY A 38 -18.33 -7.94 -17.12
CA GLY A 38 -18.17 -7.71 -15.68
C GLY A 38 -18.63 -8.84 -14.76
N LEU A 39 -19.64 -9.62 -15.19
CA LEU A 39 -20.37 -10.59 -14.35
C LEU A 39 -19.46 -11.66 -13.73
N GLU A 40 -18.41 -12.10 -14.44
CA GLU A 40 -17.47 -13.10 -13.90
C GLU A 40 -16.68 -12.58 -12.69
N SER A 41 -16.35 -11.29 -12.64
CA SER A 41 -15.64 -10.71 -11.49
C SER A 41 -16.57 -10.48 -10.28
N TYR A 42 -17.89 -10.51 -10.49
CA TYR A 42 -18.91 -10.40 -9.44
C TYR A 42 -19.05 -11.69 -8.63
N ASP A 43 -19.27 -12.84 -9.30
CA ASP A 43 -19.43 -14.14 -8.63
C ASP A 43 -18.19 -14.50 -7.79
N ILE A 44 -17.03 -14.08 -8.31
CA ILE A 44 -15.73 -14.21 -7.65
C ILE A 44 -15.65 -13.33 -6.39
N LEU A 45 -16.13 -12.08 -6.40
CA LEU A 45 -16.11 -11.23 -5.20
C LEU A 45 -17.13 -11.67 -4.15
N GLU A 46 -18.33 -12.11 -4.56
CA GLU A 46 -19.38 -12.59 -3.64
C GLU A 46 -18.92 -13.85 -2.89
N SER A 47 -18.28 -14.78 -3.61
CA SER A 47 -17.70 -15.98 -3.03
C SER A 47 -16.53 -15.66 -2.09
N VAL A 48 -15.63 -14.74 -2.46
CA VAL A 48 -14.50 -14.32 -1.61
C VAL A 48 -14.97 -13.62 -0.34
N PHE A 49 -16.01 -12.79 -0.41
CA PHE A 49 -16.56 -12.10 0.76
C PHE A 49 -17.04 -13.10 1.84
N SER A 50 -17.74 -14.14 1.38
CA SER A 50 -18.35 -15.16 2.23
C SER A 50 -17.35 -16.21 2.73
N THR A 51 -16.21 -16.36 2.07
CA THR A 51 -15.20 -17.38 2.40
C THR A 51 -14.21 -16.85 3.43
N PRO A 52 -13.90 -17.58 4.52
CA PRO A 52 -12.84 -17.17 5.44
C PRO A 52 -11.47 -17.21 4.75
N GLU A 53 -10.65 -16.19 4.99
CA GLU A 53 -9.28 -16.11 4.44
C GLU A 53 -8.35 -17.13 5.12
N GLU A 54 -7.27 -17.56 4.46
CA GLU A 54 -6.39 -18.63 4.98
C GLU A 54 -5.84 -18.33 6.40
N TRP A 55 -5.50 -17.07 6.67
CA TRP A 55 -4.98 -16.67 7.99
C TRP A 55 -6.01 -16.83 9.11
N GLU A 56 -7.31 -16.83 8.78
CA GLU A 56 -8.36 -17.00 9.78
C GLU A 56 -8.30 -18.37 10.44
N TYR A 57 -7.70 -19.37 9.80
CA TYR A 57 -7.50 -20.70 10.36
C TYR A 57 -6.18 -20.84 11.15
N ARG A 58 -5.34 -19.79 11.17
CA ARG A 58 -3.99 -19.84 11.77
C ARG A 58 -4.01 -19.39 13.22
N GLY A 59 -4.20 -20.35 14.11
CA GLY A 59 -4.18 -20.17 15.57
C GLY A 59 -5.45 -20.71 16.25
N ARG A 60 -5.45 -20.73 17.59
CA ARG A 60 -6.64 -21.10 18.37
C ARG A 60 -7.27 -19.86 19.00
N GLY A 61 -8.50 -19.55 18.60
CA GLY A 61 -9.26 -18.41 19.11
C GLY A 61 -8.82 -17.06 18.54
N ASP A 62 -9.34 -15.99 19.13
CA ASP A 62 -8.99 -14.61 18.79
C ASP A 62 -7.91 -14.12 19.76
N ASN A 63 -6.68 -14.01 19.26
CA ASN A 63 -5.49 -13.77 20.05
C ASN A 63 -4.47 -12.91 19.28
N ALA A 64 -3.42 -12.44 19.95
CA ALA A 64 -2.37 -11.58 19.40
C ALA A 64 -1.67 -12.23 18.22
N THR A 65 -1.31 -13.51 18.36
CA THR A 65 -0.61 -14.25 17.32
C THR A 65 -1.41 -14.29 16.02
N ARG A 66 -2.70 -14.60 16.09
CA ARG A 66 -3.60 -14.65 14.92
C ARG A 66 -3.81 -13.26 14.32
N TYR A 67 -3.95 -12.23 15.16
CA TYR A 67 -4.05 -10.85 14.69
C TYR A 67 -2.79 -10.44 13.91
N VAL A 68 -1.59 -10.67 14.44
CA VAL A 68 -0.32 -10.35 13.77
C VAL A 68 -0.24 -11.10 12.42
N ILE A 69 -0.51 -12.40 12.41
CA ILE A 69 -0.48 -13.21 11.19
C ILE A 69 -1.44 -12.66 10.12
N GLY A 70 -2.67 -12.32 10.51
CA GLY A 70 -3.65 -11.73 9.59
C GLY A 70 -3.23 -10.34 9.09
N ALA A 71 -2.67 -9.50 9.97
CA ALA A 71 -2.21 -8.16 9.62
C ALA A 71 -1.04 -8.16 8.63
N MET A 72 -0.23 -9.23 8.62
CA MET A 72 0.87 -9.43 7.68
C MET A 72 0.42 -9.93 6.29
N GLN A 73 -0.74 -10.59 6.19
CA GLN A 73 -1.18 -11.18 4.92
C GLN A 73 -1.58 -10.13 3.87
N PRO A 74 -1.32 -10.39 2.57
CA PRO A 74 -1.95 -9.64 1.49
C PRO A 74 -3.47 -9.79 1.59
N VAL A 75 -4.24 -8.80 1.16
CA VAL A 75 -5.69 -9.02 0.93
C VAL A 75 -5.88 -10.12 -0.13
N GLU A 76 -7.06 -10.75 -0.16
CA GLU A 76 -7.33 -11.81 -1.14
C GLU A 76 -7.07 -11.31 -2.58
N PRO A 77 -6.36 -12.09 -3.43
CA PRO A 77 -5.89 -11.65 -4.74
C PRO A 77 -6.99 -11.07 -5.64
N GLN A 78 -8.21 -11.56 -5.51
CA GLN A 78 -9.38 -11.15 -6.29
C GLN A 78 -9.75 -9.67 -6.04
N TYR A 79 -9.55 -9.16 -4.81
CA TYR A 79 -9.74 -7.73 -4.54
C TYR A 79 -8.72 -6.87 -5.28
N THR A 80 -7.47 -7.34 -5.36
CA THR A 80 -6.40 -6.69 -6.11
C THR A 80 -6.70 -6.73 -7.60
N GLU A 81 -7.09 -7.89 -8.13
CA GLU A 81 -7.44 -8.09 -9.54
C GLU A 81 -8.55 -7.13 -9.99
N VAL A 82 -9.60 -6.98 -9.19
CA VAL A 82 -10.68 -6.03 -9.47
C VAL A 82 -10.18 -4.59 -9.53
N SER A 83 -9.21 -4.24 -8.68
CA SER A 83 -8.59 -2.91 -8.69
C SER A 83 -7.78 -2.69 -9.97
N LEU A 84 -7.02 -3.69 -10.40
CA LEU A 84 -6.28 -3.66 -11.68
C LEU A 84 -7.23 -3.58 -12.89
N LYS A 85 -8.32 -4.36 -12.90
CA LYS A 85 -9.35 -4.32 -13.94
C LYS A 85 -10.05 -2.97 -14.01
N THR A 86 -10.37 -2.37 -12.86
CA THR A 86 -11.00 -1.04 -12.79
C THR A 86 -10.09 0.03 -13.39
N ALA A 87 -8.79 0.03 -13.03
CA ALA A 87 -7.82 0.91 -13.65
C ALA A 87 -7.73 0.66 -15.16
N LYS A 88 -7.66 -0.60 -15.60
CA LYS A 88 -7.59 -0.94 -17.03
C LYS A 88 -8.80 -0.45 -17.82
N ARG A 89 -10.00 -0.47 -17.24
CA ARG A 89 -11.20 0.11 -17.87
C ARG A 89 -11.06 1.61 -18.09
N ILE A 90 -10.50 2.34 -17.12
CA ILE A 90 -10.23 3.78 -17.23
C ILE A 90 -9.15 4.03 -18.30
N GLU A 91 -8.05 3.27 -18.27
CA GLU A 91 -6.99 3.34 -19.30
C GLU A 91 -7.58 3.20 -20.70
N ASN A 92 -8.38 2.15 -20.95
CA ASN A 92 -8.97 1.87 -22.25
C ASN A 92 -9.91 3.00 -22.73
N GLN A 93 -10.66 3.63 -21.82
CA GLN A 93 -11.51 4.78 -22.17
C GLN A 93 -10.68 6.01 -22.52
N LEU A 94 -9.66 6.32 -21.72
CA LEU A 94 -8.77 7.45 -21.97
C LEU A 94 -7.99 7.26 -23.27
N GLU A 95 -7.39 6.09 -23.50
CA GLU A 95 -6.65 5.76 -24.72
C GLU A 95 -7.51 5.90 -25.98
N LYS A 96 -8.76 5.41 -25.92
CA LYS A 96 -9.70 5.51 -27.05
C LYS A 96 -10.17 6.95 -27.31
N ARG A 97 -10.44 7.72 -26.25
CA ARG A 97 -11.09 9.04 -26.34
C ARG A 97 -10.10 10.19 -26.55
N LEU A 98 -8.87 10.02 -26.09
CA LEU A 98 -7.76 10.97 -26.25
C LEU A 98 -6.80 10.49 -27.35
N SER A 99 -7.34 9.98 -28.46
CA SER A 99 -6.56 9.35 -29.56
C SER A 99 -5.52 10.28 -30.21
N GLU A 100 -5.68 11.59 -30.06
CA GLU A 100 -4.74 12.62 -30.48
C GLU A 100 -3.50 12.71 -29.56
N HIS A 101 -3.62 12.22 -28.32
CA HIS A 101 -2.53 12.07 -27.38
C HIS A 101 -1.83 10.72 -27.58
N GLN A 102 -0.54 10.68 -27.25
CA GLN A 102 0.19 9.43 -27.13
C GLN A 102 0.37 9.16 -25.65
N LEU A 103 -0.45 8.29 -25.08
CA LEU A 103 -0.49 8.06 -23.63
C LEU A 103 0.25 6.78 -23.24
N ASP A 104 1.02 6.84 -22.16
CA ASP A 104 1.43 5.68 -21.37
C ASP A 104 0.65 5.66 -20.06
N PHE A 105 0.36 4.46 -19.55
CA PHE A 105 -0.32 4.26 -18.27
C PHE A 105 0.57 3.48 -17.31
N ARG A 106 0.65 3.91 -16.05
CA ARG A 106 1.41 3.21 -15.01
C ARG A 106 0.65 3.24 -13.70
N LEU A 107 0.62 2.10 -13.00
CA LEU A 107 0.12 2.05 -11.64
C LEU A 107 1.20 2.47 -10.66
N GLN A 108 0.78 3.15 -9.60
CA GLN A 108 1.64 3.47 -8.47
C GLN A 108 0.93 3.18 -7.13
N GLY A 109 1.59 3.54 -6.03
CA GLY A 109 1.00 3.44 -4.71
C GLY A 109 0.91 2.01 -4.17
N SER A 110 -0.01 1.81 -3.23
CA SER A 110 -0.03 0.61 -2.39
C SER A 110 -0.55 -0.65 -3.10
N VAL A 111 -1.41 -0.49 -4.10
CA VAL A 111 -1.93 -1.60 -4.93
C VAL A 111 -0.82 -2.15 -5.81
N ALA A 112 -0.07 -1.28 -6.49
CA ALA A 112 1.08 -1.67 -7.33
C ALA A 112 2.13 -2.47 -6.55
N LEU A 113 2.27 -2.20 -5.26
CA LEU A 113 3.24 -2.87 -4.38
C LEU A 113 2.67 -4.04 -3.57
N ASP A 114 1.39 -4.39 -3.70
CA ASP A 114 0.72 -5.38 -2.83
C ASP A 114 0.93 -5.09 -1.33
N ILE A 115 0.89 -3.82 -0.92
CA ILE A 115 1.01 -3.42 0.50
C ILE A 115 -0.26 -2.74 1.02
N HIS A 116 -1.33 -2.82 0.23
CA HIS A 116 -2.64 -2.33 0.61
C HIS A 116 -3.29 -3.29 1.62
N ILE A 117 -4.08 -2.73 2.54
CA ILE A 117 -4.68 -3.47 3.67
C ILE A 117 -6.22 -3.45 3.63
N LYS A 118 -6.80 -2.80 2.60
CA LYS A 118 -8.24 -2.72 2.36
C LYS A 118 -8.55 -3.46 1.07
N GLY A 119 -9.56 -4.33 1.03
CA GLY A 119 -9.96 -4.99 -0.23
C GLY A 119 -10.51 -3.98 -1.26
N PHE A 120 -11.14 -2.92 -0.76
CA PHE A 120 -11.57 -1.76 -1.54
C PHE A 120 -10.56 -0.63 -1.36
N SER A 121 -9.33 -0.86 -1.85
CA SER A 121 -8.29 0.17 -1.88
C SER A 121 -8.38 1.00 -3.16
N ASP A 122 -8.07 2.27 -3.02
CA ASP A 122 -8.04 3.21 -4.13
C ASP A 122 -6.82 2.92 -5.01
N VAL A 123 -6.94 3.21 -6.30
CA VAL A 123 -5.89 2.94 -7.29
C VAL A 123 -5.30 4.25 -7.81
N ASP A 124 -3.99 4.41 -7.66
CA ASP A 124 -3.26 5.52 -8.26
C ASP A 124 -2.84 5.18 -9.70
N LEU A 125 -3.45 5.82 -10.69
CA LEU A 125 -3.18 5.63 -12.11
C LEU A 125 -2.48 6.87 -12.71
N LEU A 126 -1.21 6.74 -13.06
CA LEU A 126 -0.51 7.74 -13.85
C LEU A 126 -0.97 7.68 -15.31
N VAL A 127 -1.35 8.84 -15.86
CA VAL A 127 -1.65 9.03 -17.28
C VAL A 127 -0.58 9.95 -17.84
N ILE A 128 0.36 9.38 -18.59
CA ILE A 128 1.59 10.04 -18.99
C ILE A 128 1.51 10.39 -20.48
N ASP A 129 1.46 11.69 -20.80
CA ASP A 129 1.52 12.12 -22.20
C ASP A 129 2.97 12.10 -22.72
N LYS A 130 3.17 11.41 -23.84
CA LYS A 130 4.46 11.21 -24.51
C LYS A 130 4.76 12.24 -25.59
N GLN A 131 3.81 13.12 -25.91
CA GLN A 131 4.04 14.21 -26.87
C GLN A 131 5.16 15.16 -26.45
N MET A 132 5.52 15.16 -25.17
CA MET A 132 6.72 15.81 -24.66
C MET A 132 7.27 15.07 -23.44
N LEU A 133 8.49 15.40 -23.06
CA LEU A 133 9.12 14.98 -21.81
C LEU A 133 9.92 16.15 -21.23
N MET A 134 10.19 16.08 -19.94
CA MET A 134 11.23 16.86 -19.28
C MET A 134 12.53 16.05 -19.26
N TYR A 135 13.68 16.72 -19.23
CA TYR A 135 14.96 16.06 -19.02
C TYR A 135 15.89 16.97 -18.21
N ASP A 136 16.82 16.36 -17.49
CA ASP A 136 17.85 17.11 -16.76
C ASP A 136 18.90 17.64 -17.72
N ARG A 137 19.08 18.97 -17.72
CA ARG A 137 19.99 19.67 -18.64
C ARG A 137 21.47 19.48 -18.29
N ASP A 138 21.75 19.08 -17.06
CA ASP A 138 23.10 18.75 -16.59
C ASP A 138 23.39 17.25 -16.70
N GLY A 139 22.44 16.46 -17.22
CA GLY A 139 22.59 15.02 -17.36
C GLY A 139 23.51 14.62 -18.53
N VAL A 140 24.03 13.39 -18.45
CA VAL A 140 25.04 12.86 -19.39
C VAL A 140 24.55 12.76 -20.85
N ARG A 141 23.24 12.81 -21.07
CA ARG A 141 22.61 12.73 -22.40
C ARG A 141 21.92 14.02 -22.82
N GLN A 142 22.14 15.15 -22.13
CA GLN A 142 21.45 16.41 -22.43
C GLN A 142 21.51 16.81 -23.93
N ASN A 143 22.64 16.55 -24.60
CA ASN A 143 22.83 16.85 -26.03
C ASN A 143 22.00 15.98 -27.00
N LEU A 144 21.34 14.92 -26.53
CA LEU A 144 20.48 14.05 -27.35
C LEU A 144 19.02 14.55 -27.41
N TYR A 145 18.67 15.54 -26.60
CA TYR A 145 17.31 16.06 -26.52
C TYR A 145 17.14 17.32 -27.38
N THR A 146 15.99 17.42 -28.04
CA THR A 146 15.58 18.63 -28.77
C THR A 146 14.58 19.42 -27.92
N PRO A 147 14.92 20.62 -27.44
CA PRO A 147 13.99 21.45 -26.69
C PRO A 147 12.73 21.79 -27.50
N THR A 148 11.57 21.77 -26.85
CA THR A 148 10.30 22.22 -27.41
C THR A 148 9.95 23.63 -26.93
N SER A 149 9.13 24.34 -27.71
CA SER A 149 8.51 25.61 -27.28
C SER A 149 7.22 25.40 -26.48
N LYS A 150 6.69 24.17 -26.44
CA LYS A 150 5.53 23.82 -25.59
C LYS A 150 5.88 24.00 -24.12
N LYS A 151 4.94 24.54 -23.35
CA LYS A 151 5.07 24.63 -21.89
C LYS A 151 4.50 23.37 -21.24
N ALA A 152 5.29 22.75 -20.37
CA ALA A 152 4.93 21.48 -19.73
C ALA A 152 3.68 21.58 -18.85
N ASP A 153 3.54 22.70 -18.15
CA ASP A 153 2.37 23.05 -17.34
C ASP A 153 1.09 23.15 -18.18
N ASP A 154 1.16 23.77 -19.37
CA ASP A 154 0.02 23.83 -20.28
C ASP A 154 -0.36 22.42 -20.79
N VAL A 155 0.62 21.58 -21.13
CA VAL A 155 0.36 20.20 -21.60
C VAL A 155 -0.33 19.36 -20.53
N ILE A 156 0.14 19.38 -19.28
CA ILE A 156 -0.50 18.64 -18.19
C ILE A 156 -1.90 19.19 -17.88
N LEU A 157 -2.10 20.51 -17.90
CA LEU A 157 -3.42 21.10 -17.67
C LEU A 157 -4.40 20.75 -18.78
N ILE A 158 -3.96 20.74 -20.03
CA ILE A 158 -4.78 20.29 -21.17
C ILE A 158 -5.14 18.82 -20.97
N LEU A 159 -4.16 17.94 -20.72
CA LEU A 159 -4.39 16.52 -20.48
C LEU A 159 -5.39 16.31 -19.34
N ARG A 160 -5.23 17.01 -18.20
CA ARG A 160 -6.15 16.94 -17.06
C ARG A 160 -7.57 17.33 -17.45
N ASN A 161 -7.74 18.50 -18.09
CA ASN A 161 -9.08 18.99 -18.44
C ASN A 161 -9.76 18.07 -19.45
N THR A 162 -9.05 17.63 -20.49
CA THR A 162 -9.61 16.73 -21.49
C THR A 162 -9.92 15.36 -20.89
N ALA A 163 -9.04 14.81 -20.03
CA ALA A 163 -9.29 13.57 -19.32
C ALA A 163 -10.53 13.67 -18.42
N ARG A 164 -10.69 14.75 -17.65
CA ARG A 164 -11.89 14.99 -16.82
C ARG A 164 -13.16 14.95 -17.66
N ASP A 165 -13.19 15.70 -18.74
CA ASP A 165 -14.38 15.86 -19.57
C ASP A 165 -14.72 14.55 -20.30
N GLU A 166 -13.71 13.80 -20.78
CA GLU A 166 -13.91 12.50 -21.41
C GLU A 166 -14.28 11.39 -20.41
N LEU A 167 -13.76 11.43 -19.18
CA LEU A 167 -14.16 10.49 -18.13
C LEU A 167 -15.63 10.68 -17.73
N ARG A 168 -16.11 11.93 -17.61
CA ARG A 168 -17.53 12.22 -17.38
C ARG A 168 -18.43 11.69 -18.49
N LYS A 169 -17.97 11.74 -19.74
CA LYS A 169 -18.69 11.16 -20.89
C LYS A 169 -18.61 9.64 -20.92
N ALA A 170 -17.49 9.06 -20.50
CA ALA A 170 -17.25 7.62 -20.51
C ALA A 170 -18.01 6.90 -19.38
N PHE A 171 -18.14 7.56 -18.22
CA PHE A 171 -18.79 7.04 -17.03
C PHE A 171 -19.83 8.04 -16.49
N PRO A 172 -20.99 8.23 -17.17
CA PRO A 172 -21.96 9.26 -16.79
C PRO A 172 -22.57 9.12 -15.39
N GLU A 173 -22.58 7.91 -14.85
CA GLU A 173 -23.07 7.60 -13.49
C GLU A 173 -21.97 7.67 -12.43
N ALA A 174 -20.70 7.84 -12.83
CA ALA A 174 -19.59 8.03 -11.91
C ALA A 174 -19.40 9.51 -11.61
N ASP A 175 -19.00 9.81 -10.39
CA ASP A 175 -18.54 11.14 -10.01
C ASP A 175 -17.07 11.29 -10.41
N VAL A 176 -16.77 12.41 -11.07
CA VAL A 176 -15.40 12.81 -11.46
C VAL A 176 -15.08 14.11 -10.74
N ASP A 177 -14.44 13.92 -9.59
CA ASP A 177 -13.99 14.94 -8.66
C ASP A 177 -12.64 15.51 -9.12
N ASP A 178 -12.62 16.84 -9.29
CA ASP A 178 -11.47 17.64 -9.73
C ASP A 178 -11.00 18.59 -8.61
N GLU A 179 -11.35 18.35 -7.34
CA GLU A 179 -10.93 19.24 -6.24
C GLU A 179 -9.44 19.04 -5.89
N ASN A 180 -8.93 17.80 -5.94
CA ASN A 180 -7.54 17.50 -5.64
C ASN A 180 -6.60 18.20 -6.63
N ASN A 181 -5.59 18.89 -6.11
CA ASN A 181 -4.67 19.69 -6.91
C ASN A 181 -3.76 18.92 -7.87
N LYS A 182 -3.63 17.60 -7.70
CA LYS A 182 -2.64 16.74 -8.37
C LYS A 182 -3.28 15.59 -9.16
N SER A 183 -4.45 15.11 -8.73
CA SER A 183 -5.19 14.01 -9.38
C SER A 183 -6.63 14.40 -9.70
N LEU A 184 -7.25 13.69 -10.63
CA LEU A 184 -8.71 13.60 -10.78
C LEU A 184 -9.15 12.33 -10.08
N ARG A 185 -10.11 12.42 -9.18
CA ARG A 185 -10.66 11.25 -8.51
C ARG A 185 -11.94 10.82 -9.20
N ILE A 186 -12.03 9.56 -9.60
CA ILE A 186 -13.25 8.99 -10.18
C ILE A 186 -13.81 7.88 -9.29
N THR A 187 -15.10 7.98 -8.95
CA THR A 187 -15.80 7.05 -8.05
C THR A 187 -17.24 6.78 -8.49
N GLY A 188 -17.80 5.64 -8.08
CA GLY A 188 -19.20 5.32 -8.30
C GLY A 188 -19.54 4.87 -9.74
N GLY A 189 -20.83 4.90 -10.06
CA GLY A 189 -21.36 4.33 -11.30
C GLY A 189 -21.02 2.85 -11.42
N SER A 190 -20.49 2.43 -12.57
CA SER A 190 -20.06 1.06 -12.81
C SER A 190 -18.63 0.74 -12.34
N LEU A 191 -17.94 1.67 -11.66
CA LEU A 191 -16.57 1.47 -11.18
C LEU A 191 -16.58 0.87 -9.77
N GLN A 192 -15.82 -0.21 -9.61
CA GLN A 192 -15.78 -0.96 -8.35
C GLN A 192 -14.75 -0.43 -7.35
N ARG A 193 -13.87 0.45 -7.81
CA ARG A 193 -12.83 1.10 -7.03
C ARG A 193 -12.79 2.58 -7.37
N GLU A 194 -12.45 3.36 -6.35
CA GLU A 194 -11.96 4.72 -6.52
C GLU A 194 -10.62 4.67 -7.25
N VAL A 195 -10.47 5.55 -8.24
CA VAL A 195 -9.21 5.69 -8.99
C VAL A 195 -8.79 7.14 -9.00
N ASP A 196 -7.58 7.39 -8.52
CA ASP A 196 -6.88 8.66 -8.64
C ASP A 196 -6.11 8.69 -9.96
N VAL A 197 -6.65 9.39 -10.94
CA VAL A 197 -6.03 9.61 -12.26
C VAL A 197 -5.07 10.79 -12.13
N VAL A 198 -3.78 10.55 -12.29
CA VAL A 198 -2.71 11.55 -12.13
C VAL A 198 -2.13 11.91 -13.50
N PRO A 199 -2.48 13.07 -14.08
CA PRO A 199 -1.93 13.55 -15.33
C PRO A 199 -0.44 13.89 -15.18
N ALA A 200 0.39 13.39 -16.08
CA ALA A 200 1.83 13.51 -16.00
C ALA A 200 2.48 13.59 -17.39
N ILE A 201 3.77 13.92 -17.40
CA ILE A 201 4.67 13.67 -18.54
C ILE A 201 5.93 12.98 -18.03
N TRP A 202 6.65 12.33 -18.93
CA TRP A 202 7.92 11.71 -18.59
C TRP A 202 8.97 12.74 -18.16
N TRP A 203 9.82 12.36 -17.21
CA TRP A 203 11.01 13.11 -16.81
C TRP A 203 12.25 12.23 -16.88
N ASP A 204 13.10 12.50 -17.87
CA ASP A 204 14.38 11.85 -18.08
C ASP A 204 15.44 12.50 -17.17
N ASN A 205 15.40 12.13 -15.90
CA ASN A 205 16.36 12.58 -14.89
C ASN A 205 17.79 12.08 -15.18
N SER A 206 18.78 12.60 -14.45
CA SER A 206 20.19 12.21 -14.59
C SER A 206 20.44 10.71 -14.47
N ASP A 207 19.72 10.03 -13.57
CA ASP A 207 19.87 8.60 -13.32
C ASP A 207 19.42 7.79 -14.53
N TYR A 208 18.24 8.10 -15.08
CA TYR A 208 17.75 7.50 -16.32
C TYR A 208 18.65 7.80 -17.51
N GLN A 209 19.16 9.02 -17.63
CA GLN A 209 20.10 9.37 -18.70
C GLN A 209 21.38 8.51 -18.62
N LEU A 210 21.81 8.15 -17.42
CA LEU A 210 22.96 7.27 -17.22
C LEU A 210 22.63 5.80 -17.48
N SER A 211 21.59 5.27 -16.82
CA SER A 211 21.28 3.83 -16.82
C SER A 211 20.49 3.37 -18.05
N GLN A 212 19.64 4.24 -18.59
CA GLN A 212 18.62 3.94 -19.61
C GLN A 212 17.59 2.88 -19.20
N GLU A 213 17.54 2.53 -17.91
CA GLU A 213 16.53 1.64 -17.35
C GLU A 213 15.23 2.41 -17.12
N GLU A 214 14.11 1.99 -17.71
CA GLU A 214 12.83 2.71 -17.60
C GLU A 214 12.41 2.93 -16.14
N SER A 215 12.75 2.01 -15.23
CA SER A 215 12.48 2.16 -13.81
C SER A 215 13.13 3.37 -13.15
N ASP A 216 14.23 3.87 -13.73
CA ASP A 216 14.96 5.02 -13.22
C ASP A 216 14.40 6.34 -13.78
N ARG A 217 13.54 6.23 -14.80
CA ARG A 217 12.82 7.36 -15.38
C ARG A 217 11.85 7.94 -14.35
N GLY A 218 11.76 9.26 -14.30
CA GLY A 218 10.83 9.97 -13.46
C GLY A 218 9.56 10.38 -14.21
N VAL A 219 8.65 11.02 -13.48
CA VAL A 219 7.50 11.74 -14.02
C VAL A 219 7.48 13.15 -13.47
N MET A 220 6.98 14.08 -14.28
CA MET A 220 6.63 15.42 -13.82
C MET A 220 5.11 15.51 -13.74
N ILE A 221 4.60 15.87 -12.56
CA ILE A 221 3.18 16.17 -12.31
C ILE A 221 3.04 17.65 -11.94
N LEU A 222 1.82 18.17 -12.00
CA LEU A 222 1.54 19.57 -11.69
C LEU A 222 0.66 19.71 -10.45
N HIS A 223 1.03 20.62 -9.54
CA HIS A 223 0.10 21.16 -8.58
C HIS A 223 -0.69 22.30 -9.25
N ARG A 224 -1.96 22.06 -9.59
CA ARG A 224 -2.78 22.97 -10.41
C ARG A 224 -2.81 24.40 -9.88
N ASP A 225 -3.23 24.59 -8.64
CA ASP A 225 -3.51 25.94 -8.11
C ASP A 225 -2.25 26.78 -7.93
N LYS A 226 -1.14 26.15 -7.52
CA LYS A 226 0.17 26.81 -7.35
C LYS A 226 0.98 26.90 -8.65
N ARG A 227 0.56 26.18 -9.70
CA ARG A 227 1.33 25.95 -10.93
C ARG A 227 2.76 25.45 -10.66
N GLU A 228 2.92 24.64 -9.63
CA GLU A 228 4.20 24.11 -9.20
C GLU A 228 4.46 22.76 -9.88
N ARG A 229 5.63 22.61 -10.51
CA ARG A 229 6.07 21.36 -11.12
C ARG A 229 6.66 20.46 -10.04
N ILE A 230 6.16 19.24 -9.95
CA ILE A 230 6.61 18.26 -8.98
C ILE A 230 7.24 17.11 -9.76
N TYR A 231 8.53 16.88 -9.51
CA TYR A 231 9.31 15.83 -10.14
C TYR A 231 9.43 14.63 -9.19
N ASN A 232 8.96 13.48 -9.63
CA ASN A 232 8.93 12.25 -8.83
C ASN A 232 9.59 11.10 -9.57
N SER A 233 10.17 10.17 -8.81
CA SER A 233 10.68 8.88 -9.31
C SER A 233 9.92 7.72 -8.67
N PRO A 234 8.62 7.52 -8.99
CA PRO A 234 7.79 6.49 -8.36
C PRO A 234 8.26 5.07 -8.72
N PHE A 235 8.78 4.88 -9.93
CA PHE A 235 9.19 3.56 -10.43
C PHE A 235 10.47 3.06 -9.76
N VAL A 236 11.40 3.96 -9.39
CA VAL A 236 12.58 3.63 -8.57
C VAL A 236 12.13 3.10 -7.21
N HIS A 237 11.17 3.78 -6.58
CA HIS A 237 10.63 3.35 -5.28
C HIS A 237 10.02 1.94 -5.40
N ILE A 238 9.17 1.71 -6.40
CA ILE A 238 8.56 0.40 -6.65
C ILE A 238 9.65 -0.66 -6.86
N LYS A 239 10.55 -0.48 -7.83
CA LYS A 239 11.64 -1.44 -8.14
C LYS A 239 12.48 -1.80 -6.91
N ARG A 240 12.86 -0.82 -6.09
CA ARG A 240 13.68 -1.05 -4.89
C ARG A 240 12.93 -1.84 -3.82
N ILE A 241 11.65 -1.52 -3.58
CA ILE A 241 10.80 -2.27 -2.65
C ILE A 241 10.57 -3.70 -3.15
N GLU A 242 10.24 -3.88 -4.42
CA GLU A 242 10.05 -5.20 -5.02
C GLU A 242 11.30 -6.07 -4.93
N SER A 243 12.46 -5.51 -5.30
CA SER A 243 13.74 -6.21 -5.24
C SER A 243 14.06 -6.68 -3.82
N LYS A 244 13.95 -5.82 -2.81
CA LYS A 244 14.20 -6.18 -1.41
C LYS A 244 13.14 -7.15 -0.87
N CYS A 245 11.88 -6.99 -1.26
CA CYS A 245 10.80 -7.90 -0.89
C CYS A 245 11.06 -9.32 -1.42
N ASN A 246 11.47 -9.45 -2.68
CA ASN A 246 11.78 -10.73 -3.29
C ASN A 246 12.97 -11.41 -2.59
N ARG A 247 14.00 -10.65 -2.23
CA ARG A 247 15.16 -11.18 -1.48
C ARG A 247 14.82 -11.60 -0.05
N SER A 248 13.89 -10.89 0.61
CA SER A 248 13.38 -11.19 1.96
C SER A 248 12.20 -12.18 1.97
N ASN A 249 11.94 -12.92 0.88
CA ASN A 249 10.83 -13.88 0.77
C ASN A 249 9.45 -13.28 1.15
N GLY A 250 9.19 -12.03 0.78
CA GLY A 250 7.94 -11.35 1.13
C GLY A 250 7.91 -10.67 2.50
N GLY A 251 8.95 -10.82 3.32
CA GLY A 251 9.02 -10.29 4.68
C GLY A 251 8.84 -8.77 4.75
N LEU A 252 9.42 -8.04 3.79
CA LEU A 252 9.25 -6.58 3.70
C LEU A 252 7.77 -6.18 3.58
N ARG A 253 7.03 -6.69 2.58
CA ARG A 253 5.60 -6.37 2.40
C ARG A 253 4.76 -6.79 3.61
N LYS A 254 5.07 -7.93 4.23
CA LYS A 254 4.41 -8.39 5.47
C LYS A 254 4.56 -7.38 6.61
N SER A 255 5.79 -6.90 6.85
CA SER A 255 6.04 -5.88 7.88
C SER A 255 5.31 -4.56 7.61
N ILE A 256 5.27 -4.12 6.34
CA ILE A 256 4.58 -2.89 5.94
C ILE A 256 3.07 -3.03 6.19
N ARG A 257 2.45 -4.15 5.79
CA ARG A 257 1.03 -4.42 6.01
C ARG A 257 0.69 -4.49 7.51
N LEU A 258 1.56 -5.11 8.32
CA LEU A 258 1.42 -5.13 9.78
C LEU A 258 1.36 -3.71 10.35
N LEU A 259 2.35 -2.87 10.04
CA LEU A 259 2.41 -1.49 10.56
C LEU A 259 1.25 -0.63 10.09
N LYS A 260 0.84 -0.74 8.81
CA LYS A 260 -0.33 -0.04 8.28
C LYS A 260 -1.62 -0.48 8.96
N THR A 261 -1.75 -1.77 9.27
CA THR A 261 -2.92 -2.32 9.96
C THR A 261 -2.99 -1.83 11.39
N VAL A 262 -1.89 -1.91 12.14
CA VAL A 262 -1.79 -1.38 13.51
C VAL A 262 -2.10 0.11 13.56
N LYS A 263 -1.50 0.90 12.64
CA LYS A 263 -1.80 2.33 12.51
C LYS A 263 -3.28 2.59 12.29
N SER A 264 -3.92 1.83 11.40
CA SER A 264 -5.34 2.03 11.09
C SER A 264 -6.24 1.66 12.26
N ASP A 265 -5.88 0.64 13.05
CA ASP A 265 -6.66 0.26 14.23
C ASP A 265 -6.60 1.33 15.34
N LEU A 266 -5.46 2.00 15.52
CA LEU A 266 -5.32 3.10 16.50
C LEU A 266 -6.20 4.29 16.14
N GLN A 267 -6.25 4.62 14.84
CA GLN A 267 -7.14 5.67 14.35
C GLN A 267 -8.62 5.28 14.55
N ASP A 268 -8.99 4.05 14.17
CA ASP A 268 -10.37 3.59 14.17
C ASP A 268 -10.95 3.39 15.58
N GLU A 269 -10.11 3.03 16.57
CA GLU A 269 -10.55 2.75 17.94
C GLU A 269 -10.24 3.88 18.93
N GLU A 270 -9.00 4.34 18.96
CA GLU A 270 -8.51 5.25 20.00
C GLU A 270 -8.62 6.72 19.58
N GLY A 271 -8.91 6.98 18.30
CA GLY A 271 -8.81 8.30 17.70
C GLY A 271 -7.37 8.82 17.63
N THR A 272 -6.38 7.95 17.90
CA THR A 272 -4.96 8.29 17.89
C THR A 272 -4.47 8.35 16.46
N GLU A 273 -4.25 9.57 15.95
CA GLU A 273 -3.64 9.76 14.65
C GLU A 273 -2.11 9.63 14.74
N ILE A 274 -1.58 8.81 13.83
CA ILE A 274 -0.13 8.70 13.59
C ILE A 274 0.16 9.44 12.28
N GLY A 275 1.02 10.45 12.35
CA GLY A 275 1.37 11.32 11.22
C GLY A 275 2.24 10.68 10.13
N LEU A 276 2.56 9.38 10.23
CA LEU A 276 3.31 8.62 9.21
C LEU A 276 2.37 8.09 8.12
N ASN A 277 2.58 8.49 6.87
CA ASN A 277 1.78 8.00 5.74
C ASN A 277 2.28 6.63 5.24
N SER A 278 1.59 6.04 4.25
CA SER A 278 1.98 4.71 3.71
C SER A 278 3.37 4.72 3.07
N TYR A 279 3.78 5.85 2.48
CA TYR A 279 5.09 6.02 1.87
C TYR A 279 6.18 6.05 2.94
N ASP A 280 5.96 6.74 4.07
CA ASP A 280 6.88 6.77 5.21
C ASP A 280 7.04 5.39 5.83
N ILE A 281 5.93 4.69 6.14
CA ILE A 281 5.98 3.32 6.71
C ILE A 281 6.74 2.36 5.78
N THR A 282 6.50 2.46 4.47
CA THR A 282 7.20 1.65 3.46
C THR A 282 8.69 1.97 3.44
N SER A 283 9.04 3.25 3.53
CA SER A 283 10.42 3.73 3.56
C SER A 283 11.16 3.33 4.83
N ILE A 284 10.50 3.37 5.98
CA ILE A 284 11.06 2.93 7.27
C ILE A 284 11.44 1.46 7.18
N MET A 285 10.51 0.61 6.75
CA MET A 285 10.76 -0.83 6.65
C MET A 285 11.71 -1.21 5.51
N TYR A 286 11.84 -0.37 4.47
CA TYR A 286 12.85 -0.56 3.43
C TYR A 286 14.27 -0.60 3.99
N HIS A 287 14.54 0.07 5.10
CA HIS A 287 15.85 0.08 5.75
C HIS A 287 16.06 -1.04 6.79
N ALA A 288 15.02 -1.81 7.14
CA ALA A 288 15.15 -2.94 8.05
C ALA A 288 16.09 -4.04 7.50
N ASP A 289 16.64 -4.89 8.37
CA ASP A 289 17.59 -5.91 7.95
C ASP A 289 16.92 -6.97 7.06
N GLU A 290 17.45 -7.15 5.86
CA GLU A 290 16.87 -8.06 4.86
C GLU A 290 16.91 -9.51 5.30
N ASN A 291 17.98 -9.94 5.97
CA ASN A 291 18.15 -11.32 6.40
C ASN A 291 17.21 -11.64 7.57
N ASN A 292 16.98 -10.69 8.47
CA ASN A 292 16.05 -10.85 9.58
C ASN A 292 14.58 -10.79 9.13
N LEU A 293 14.28 -10.03 8.06
CA LEU A 293 12.95 -10.07 7.42
C LEU A 293 12.70 -11.38 6.67
N ARG A 294 13.77 -12.08 6.27
CA ARG A 294 13.67 -13.34 5.55
C ARG A 294 13.12 -14.43 6.46
N HIS A 295 12.09 -15.10 5.99
CA HIS A 295 11.46 -16.19 6.70
C HIS A 295 11.13 -17.35 5.75
N ASN A 296 10.83 -18.51 6.33
CA ASN A 296 10.13 -19.59 5.65
C ASN A 296 8.66 -19.60 6.10
N ALA A 297 7.83 -20.41 5.46
CA ALA A 297 6.39 -20.47 5.76
C ALA A 297 6.05 -20.78 7.23
N TYR A 298 6.95 -21.44 7.98
CA TYR A 298 6.73 -21.85 9.37
C TYR A 298 7.12 -20.76 10.39
N TYR A 299 8.05 -19.87 10.05
CA TYR A 299 8.60 -18.86 10.97
C TYR A 299 8.21 -17.43 10.62
N GLU A 300 6.97 -17.22 10.18
CA GLU A 300 6.49 -15.91 9.77
C GLU A 300 6.54 -14.84 10.89
N LEU A 301 6.45 -15.26 12.17
CA LEU A 301 6.63 -14.34 13.30
C LEU A 301 8.04 -13.74 13.39
N ALA A 302 9.04 -14.28 12.68
CA ALA A 302 10.34 -13.63 12.54
C ALA A 302 10.21 -12.22 11.93
N VAL A 303 9.23 -12.00 11.05
CA VAL A 303 8.93 -10.67 10.50
C VAL A 303 8.49 -9.70 11.60
N LEU A 304 7.66 -10.14 12.55
CA LEU A 304 7.28 -9.33 13.72
C LEU A 304 8.50 -8.99 14.56
N VAL A 305 9.38 -9.96 14.81
CA VAL A 305 10.60 -9.77 15.60
C VAL A 305 11.51 -8.73 14.97
N GLU A 306 11.77 -8.83 13.66
CA GLU A 306 12.60 -7.84 12.95
C GLU A 306 11.92 -6.46 12.91
N THR A 307 10.61 -6.40 12.68
CA THR A 307 9.85 -5.14 12.71
C THR A 307 10.00 -4.47 14.08
N HIS A 308 9.82 -5.22 15.17
CA HIS A 308 9.99 -4.72 16.53
C HIS A 308 11.43 -4.27 16.81
N ARG A 309 12.43 -5.09 16.47
CA ARG A 309 13.85 -4.75 16.65
C ARG A 309 14.21 -3.46 15.92
N TRP A 310 13.82 -3.35 14.66
CA TRP A 310 14.17 -2.21 13.82
C TRP A 310 13.53 -0.91 14.30
N LEU A 311 12.24 -0.93 14.65
CA LEU A 311 11.56 0.26 15.15
C LEU A 311 12.15 0.76 16.48
N ASN A 312 12.45 -0.15 17.42
CA ASN A 312 13.10 0.22 18.68
C ASN A 312 14.53 0.73 18.47
N TYR A 313 15.26 0.18 17.50
CA TYR A 313 16.58 0.69 17.12
C TYR A 313 16.49 2.15 16.70
N LEU A 314 15.58 2.49 15.77
CA LEU A 314 15.39 3.87 15.30
C LEU A 314 14.96 4.82 16.42
N CYS A 315 14.08 4.38 17.32
CA CYS A 315 13.66 5.19 18.47
C CYS A 315 14.83 5.45 19.45
N SER A 316 15.79 4.52 19.53
CA SER A 316 16.97 4.65 20.41
C SER A 316 18.13 5.41 19.75
N HIS A 317 18.10 5.59 18.42
CA HIS A 317 19.15 6.24 17.63
C HIS A 317 18.52 7.31 16.71
N PRO A 318 17.95 8.40 17.28
CA PRO A 318 17.20 9.39 16.51
C PRO A 318 18.05 10.11 15.45
N ASP A 319 19.35 10.30 15.71
CA ASP A 319 20.26 10.90 14.73
C ASP A 319 20.43 10.00 13.50
N GLU A 320 20.60 8.69 13.70
CA GLU A 320 20.66 7.72 12.61
C GLU A 320 19.32 7.59 11.88
N ALA A 321 18.20 7.67 12.61
CA ALA A 321 16.88 7.66 12.01
C ALA A 321 16.70 8.85 11.04
N LYS A 322 17.11 10.06 11.44
CA LYS A 322 17.06 11.27 10.59
C LYS A 322 17.93 11.18 9.33
N GLU A 323 18.93 10.31 9.31
CA GLU A 323 19.74 10.06 8.12
C GLU A 323 19.07 9.15 7.09
N LEU A 324 17.96 8.50 7.41
CA LEU A 324 17.31 7.61 6.46
C LEU A 324 16.58 8.37 5.36
N ASP A 325 16.93 8.06 4.12
CA ASP A 325 16.25 8.55 2.92
C ASP A 325 15.08 7.66 2.50
N VAL A 326 14.08 8.23 1.86
CA VAL A 326 13.05 7.43 1.18
C VAL A 326 13.68 6.55 0.09
N PRO A 327 13.07 5.43 -0.34
CA PRO A 327 13.73 4.48 -1.22
C PRO A 327 14.26 5.04 -2.53
N ASN A 328 13.70 6.14 -3.06
CA ASN A 328 14.22 6.78 -4.28
C ASN A 328 15.24 7.90 -4.02
N GLY A 329 15.59 8.18 -2.76
CA GLY A 329 16.63 9.14 -2.36
C GLY A 329 16.22 10.62 -2.42
N THR A 330 14.95 10.95 -2.64
CA THR A 330 14.54 12.34 -2.90
C THR A 330 14.36 13.20 -1.66
N ARG A 331 14.22 12.59 -0.48
CA ARG A 331 14.10 13.28 0.83
C ARG A 331 14.43 12.35 1.99
N LYS A 332 14.67 12.94 3.16
CA LYS A 332 14.68 12.20 4.43
C LYS A 332 13.28 11.70 4.79
N ILE A 333 13.23 10.53 5.42
CA ILE A 333 11.98 9.97 5.97
C ILE A 333 11.50 10.84 7.13
N PHE A 334 12.42 11.20 8.02
CA PHE A 334 12.17 12.02 9.21
C PHE A 334 12.81 13.39 9.03
N GLU A 335 12.00 14.40 8.75
CA GLU A 335 12.46 15.77 8.49
C GLU A 335 12.61 16.58 9.79
N ASP A 336 11.88 16.20 10.83
CA ASP A 336 11.84 16.89 12.12
C ASP A 336 11.56 15.94 13.30
N ASP A 337 11.65 16.47 14.52
CA ASP A 337 11.35 15.71 15.74
C ASP A 337 9.87 15.29 15.83
N ALA A 338 8.97 15.98 15.13
CA ALA A 338 7.55 15.62 15.12
C ALA A 338 7.36 14.27 14.41
N SER A 339 7.99 14.07 13.25
CA SER A 339 7.96 12.80 12.53
C SER A 339 8.57 11.63 13.32
N LEU A 340 9.60 11.88 14.14
CA LEU A 340 10.14 10.88 15.07
C LEU A 340 9.19 10.57 16.23
N ASN A 341 8.47 11.57 16.74
CA ASN A 341 7.45 11.32 17.77
C ASN A 341 6.32 10.42 17.24
N GLU A 342 5.95 10.55 15.96
CA GLU A 342 5.00 9.64 15.32
C GLU A 342 5.54 8.20 15.21
N LEU A 343 6.84 8.03 14.97
CA LEU A 343 7.52 6.73 15.04
C LEU A 343 7.45 6.13 16.45
N ASN A 344 7.70 6.93 17.49
CA ASN A 344 7.65 6.48 18.89
C ASN A 344 6.25 5.95 19.26
N LYS A 345 5.19 6.65 18.83
CA LYS A 345 3.79 6.18 19.04
C LYS A 345 3.57 4.82 18.40
N LEU A 346 3.94 4.66 17.11
CA LEU A 346 3.78 3.40 16.39
C LEU A 346 4.58 2.26 17.05
N THR A 347 5.81 2.55 17.46
CA THR A 347 6.72 1.60 18.10
C THR A 347 6.18 1.13 19.45
N GLY A 348 5.63 2.03 20.27
CA GLY A 348 5.02 1.67 21.54
C GLY A 348 3.89 0.63 21.39
N VAL A 349 3.09 0.74 20.34
CA VAL A 349 2.01 -0.22 20.06
C VAL A 349 2.54 -1.56 19.58
N ILE A 350 3.62 -1.56 18.80
CA ILE A 350 4.31 -2.80 18.39
C ILE A 350 4.97 -3.49 19.60
N ASN A 351 5.54 -2.74 20.53
CA ASN A 351 6.11 -3.29 21.77
C ASN A 351 5.05 -4.02 22.60
N SER A 352 3.88 -3.38 22.79
CA SER A 352 2.74 -4.01 23.45
C SER A 352 2.30 -5.28 22.73
N LEU A 353 2.19 -5.24 21.40
CA LEU A 353 1.78 -6.38 20.60
C LEU A 353 2.76 -7.56 20.68
N VAL A 354 4.07 -7.30 20.70
CA VAL A 354 5.08 -8.35 20.92
C VAL A 354 4.95 -8.96 22.31
N ASN A 355 4.73 -8.14 23.35
CA ASN A 355 4.51 -8.65 24.70
C ASN A 355 3.28 -9.57 24.78
N ASP A 356 2.19 -9.20 24.11
CA ASP A 356 0.98 -10.02 24.05
C ASP A 356 1.25 -11.38 23.38
N VAL A 357 1.95 -11.41 22.24
CA VAL A 357 2.36 -12.66 21.57
C VAL A 357 3.27 -13.50 22.48
N MET A 358 4.25 -12.88 23.14
CA MET A 358 5.17 -13.58 24.05
C MET A 358 4.45 -14.19 25.25
N ASN A 359 3.49 -13.47 25.84
CA ASN A 359 2.67 -13.95 26.96
C ASN A 359 1.80 -15.15 26.56
N GLU A 360 1.27 -15.18 25.34
CA GLU A 360 0.53 -16.33 24.80
C GLU A 360 1.40 -17.58 24.72
N HIS A 361 2.63 -17.45 24.21
CA HIS A 361 3.54 -18.59 24.04
C HIS A 361 4.13 -19.09 25.36
N THR A 362 4.50 -18.19 26.27
CA THR A 362 5.04 -18.56 27.61
C THR A 362 3.96 -19.16 28.51
N GLY A 363 2.74 -18.61 28.53
CA GLY A 363 1.60 -19.18 29.26
C GLY A 363 1.18 -20.55 28.75
N ASN A 364 1.26 -20.80 27.44
CA ASN A 364 1.02 -22.11 26.85
C ASN A 364 2.13 -23.12 27.19
N PHE A 365 3.39 -22.70 27.21
CA PHE A 365 4.52 -23.53 27.62
C PHE A 365 4.40 -23.95 29.10
N GLY A 366 4.04 -23.02 29.98
CA GLY A 366 3.79 -23.31 31.39
C GLY A 366 2.63 -24.29 31.61
N ARG A 367 1.54 -24.19 30.83
CA ARG A 367 0.43 -25.16 30.88
C ARG A 367 0.84 -26.55 30.34
N GLN A 368 1.65 -26.63 29.28
CA GLN A 368 2.12 -27.92 28.76
C GLN A 368 3.05 -28.63 29.76
N LEU A 369 3.92 -27.89 30.44
CA LEU A 369 4.76 -28.45 31.51
C LEU A 369 3.91 -28.98 32.68
N ALA A 370 2.91 -28.22 33.13
CA ALA A 370 2.01 -28.64 34.21
C ALA A 370 1.16 -29.86 33.84
N VAL A 371 0.70 -29.95 32.58
CA VAL A 371 -0.03 -31.13 32.07
C VAL A 371 0.89 -32.36 32.01
N ASN A 372 2.14 -32.20 31.56
CA ASN A 372 3.12 -33.28 31.52
C ASN A 372 3.52 -33.77 32.92
N GLU A 373 3.71 -32.87 33.89
CA GLU A 373 3.91 -33.23 35.30
C GLU A 373 2.71 -33.97 35.89
N SER A 374 1.48 -33.52 35.59
CA SER A 374 0.26 -34.19 36.05
C SER A 374 0.07 -35.60 35.46
N ALA A 375 0.52 -35.82 34.21
CA ALA A 375 0.50 -37.11 33.54
C ALA A 375 1.59 -38.06 34.07
N LEU A 376 2.78 -37.53 34.36
CA LEU A 376 3.86 -38.26 35.05
C LEU A 376 3.43 -38.70 36.45
N LEU A 377 2.76 -37.83 37.22
CA LEU A 377 2.24 -38.16 38.56
C LEU A 377 1.12 -39.20 38.54
N LYS A 378 0.30 -39.24 37.47
CA LYS A 378 -0.72 -40.30 37.27
C LYS A 378 -0.14 -41.63 36.79
N GLY A 379 1.07 -41.64 36.22
CA GLY A 379 1.79 -42.85 35.82
C GLY A 379 2.57 -43.54 36.94
N ILE A 380 2.72 -42.88 38.10
CA ILE A 380 3.42 -43.42 39.30
C ILE A 380 2.38 -43.92 40.33
N GLN A 381 1.27 -44.50 39.88
CA GLN A 381 0.52 -45.43 40.73
C GLN A 381 1.15 -46.81 40.60
N VAL A 382 2.19 -47.03 41.41
CA VAL A 382 2.78 -48.35 41.69
C VAL A 382 1.76 -49.15 42.52
N PRO A 383 1.54 -50.45 42.24
CA PRO A 383 0.34 -51.23 42.59
C PRO A 383 -0.12 -51.22 44.05
#